data_AF-A0A960BMN5-F1
#
_entry.id   AF-A0A960BMN5-F1
#
_cell.length_a   1.000
_cell.length_b   1.000
_cell.length_c   1.000
_cell.angle_alpha   90.00
_cell.angle_beta   90.00
_cell.angle_gamma   90.00
#
_symmetry.space_group_name_H-M   'P 1'
#
loop_
_entity.id
_entity.type
_entity.pdbx_description
1 polymer ?
#
loop_
_entity_poly.entity_id
_entity_poly.type
_entity_poly.pdbx_seq_one_letter_code
_entity_poly.pdbx_strand_id
1 'polypeptide(L)'
;MSYLTATSDQPRTRRASDVTTLVIGAVFVVWGSAVVGGEDAFQRSLVLFATSLPDWIIDVLRFAYTLGLLYSVVVVVLLLVKGRWAAVRDVVLAAAGAACLSLVLVAVFDELWPTFFNEVVDGPVQPQFPVVRVSIVTATLVASAPYLVRPIRRLGWLIVVLVSGAAIALALSVPSGVWAAVGVGLVAAAVVLLIFGSPRGYPDVEAVAQALQLMGHPVRNLTVAPRQSWGVRELLGETDDGTAIAVKAYGRDATDSQLAARAWRRLLYRGAGGAFLTTRLQSVEHEALMTIAAQRSGVTVPEIIVAASATDEVAVLASTSIGQVVSDDIRHGFTNQEVLRRHLVRLWQNVGRMHAAGIVHGHLDLMSLRSLPDGFGIVD
;
A
#
# COMPACT_ATOMS: atom_id res chain seq x y z
N MET A 1 -7.75 8.05 19.17
CA MET A 1 -6.98 7.38 18.11
C MET A 1 -7.91 7.00 16.97
N SER A 2 -7.70 7.52 15.76
CA SER A 2 -8.48 7.10 14.58
C SER A 2 -7.92 5.78 14.05
N TYR A 3 -8.76 4.76 13.98
CA TYR A 3 -8.40 3.43 13.47
C TYR A 3 -8.58 3.30 11.95
N LEU A 4 -9.15 4.32 11.31
CA LEU A 4 -9.41 4.38 9.87
C LEU A 4 -8.63 5.53 9.22
N THR A 5 -8.08 5.28 8.03
CA THR A 5 -7.18 6.22 7.35
C THR A 5 -7.74 6.89 6.10
N ALA A 6 -8.74 6.29 5.43
CA ALA A 6 -9.28 6.81 4.17
C ALA A 6 -10.64 7.51 4.38
N THR A 7 -10.80 8.71 3.83
CA THR A 7 -12.07 9.45 3.74
C THR A 7 -12.90 8.99 2.53
N SER A 8 -14.23 9.17 2.57
CA SER A 8 -15.15 8.72 1.50
C SER A 8 -14.95 9.43 0.18
N ASP A 9 -14.36 10.62 0.20
CA ASP A 9 -14.15 11.50 -0.96
C ASP A 9 -12.82 11.26 -1.69
N GLN A 10 -12.01 10.28 -1.25
CA GLN A 10 -10.74 10.01 -1.91
C GLN A 10 -10.97 9.38 -3.29
N PRO A 11 -10.30 9.87 -4.34
CA PRO A 11 -10.36 9.26 -5.67
C PRO A 11 -9.82 7.83 -5.60
N ARG A 12 -10.62 6.89 -6.12
CA ARG A 12 -10.31 5.46 -6.11
C ARG A 12 -9.48 5.10 -7.33
N THR A 13 -8.46 4.25 -7.15
CA THR A 13 -7.63 3.78 -8.25
C THR A 13 -7.33 2.31 -8.19
N ARG A 14 -7.11 1.74 -9.37
CA ARG A 14 -6.60 0.37 -9.53
C ARG A 14 -5.10 0.40 -9.29
N ARG A 15 -4.63 -0.36 -8.30
CA ARG A 15 -3.21 -0.37 -7.92
C ARG A 15 -2.49 -1.56 -8.52
N ALA A 16 -1.20 -1.38 -8.85
CA ALA A 16 -0.34 -2.49 -9.23
C ALA A 16 -0.19 -3.53 -8.11
N SER A 17 -0.27 -3.10 -6.84
CA SER A 17 -0.26 -3.98 -5.67
C SER A 17 -1.40 -5.01 -5.69
N ASP A 18 -2.55 -4.62 -6.24
CA ASP A 18 -3.74 -5.48 -6.29
C ASP A 18 -3.50 -6.59 -7.33
N VAL A 19 -2.84 -6.27 -8.45
CA VAL A 19 -2.39 -7.26 -9.44
C VAL A 19 -1.37 -8.24 -8.84
N THR A 20 -0.37 -7.73 -8.10
CA THR A 20 0.60 -8.63 -7.45
C THR A 20 -0.06 -9.54 -6.42
N THR A 21 -1.04 -9.03 -5.69
CA THR A 21 -1.82 -9.82 -4.71
C THR A 21 -2.63 -10.91 -5.41
N LEU A 22 -3.24 -10.58 -6.56
CA LEU A 22 -3.94 -11.54 -7.40
C LEU A 22 -3.01 -12.66 -7.89
N VAL A 23 -1.83 -12.31 -8.40
CA VAL A 23 -0.85 -13.29 -8.90
C VAL A 23 -0.35 -14.20 -7.78
N ILE A 24 0.02 -13.64 -6.63
CA ILE A 24 0.46 -14.44 -5.46
C ILE A 24 -0.67 -15.37 -5.00
N GLY A 25 -1.90 -14.84 -4.91
CA GLY A 25 -3.07 -15.65 -4.55
C GLY A 25 -3.31 -16.80 -5.52
N ALA A 26 -3.24 -16.54 -6.83
CA ALA A 26 -3.38 -17.56 -7.86
C ALA A 26 -2.30 -18.64 -7.76
N VAL A 27 -1.04 -18.25 -7.50
CA VAL A 27 0.06 -19.21 -7.27
C VAL A 27 -0.23 -20.12 -6.09
N PHE A 28 -0.72 -19.59 -4.96
CA PHE A 28 -1.08 -20.42 -3.81
C PHE A 28 -2.25 -21.37 -4.10
N VAL A 29 -3.27 -20.92 -4.83
CA VAL A 29 -4.39 -21.79 -5.23
C VAL A 29 -3.90 -22.91 -6.13
N VAL A 30 -3.14 -22.59 -7.19
CA VAL A 30 -2.61 -23.59 -8.13
C VAL A 30 -1.67 -24.57 -7.44
N TRP A 31 -0.77 -24.08 -6.58
CA TRP A 31 0.16 -24.93 -5.84
C TRP A 31 -0.60 -25.86 -4.88
N GLY A 32 -1.54 -25.34 -4.09
CA GLY A 32 -2.33 -26.16 -3.18
C GLY A 32 -3.14 -27.23 -3.92
N SER A 33 -3.77 -26.86 -5.04
CA SER A 33 -4.54 -27.79 -5.88
C SER A 33 -3.67 -28.89 -6.50
N ALA A 34 -2.41 -28.60 -6.83
CA ALA A 34 -1.50 -29.58 -7.40
C ALA A 34 -0.99 -30.60 -6.36
N VAL A 35 -0.91 -30.20 -5.09
CA VAL A 35 -0.29 -31.01 -4.03
C VAL A 35 -1.32 -31.79 -3.21
N VAL A 36 -2.58 -31.34 -3.15
CA VAL A 36 -3.62 -31.91 -2.27
C VAL A 36 -3.75 -33.44 -2.36
N GLY A 37 -3.70 -34.01 -3.56
CA GLY A 37 -3.85 -35.46 -3.77
C GLY A 37 -2.68 -36.31 -3.27
N GLY A 38 -1.56 -35.70 -2.86
CA GLY A 38 -0.37 -36.40 -2.37
C GLY A 38 -0.24 -36.46 -0.84
N GLU A 39 -1.14 -35.82 -0.08
CA GLU A 39 -0.93 -35.56 1.36
C GLU A 39 -1.68 -36.50 2.32
N ASP A 40 -2.24 -37.62 1.85
CA ASP A 40 -3.03 -38.57 2.65
C ASP A 40 -2.33 -39.04 3.95
N ALA A 41 -1.05 -39.37 3.87
CA ALA A 41 -0.29 -39.82 5.04
C ALA A 41 -0.07 -38.69 6.07
N PHE A 42 0.11 -37.47 5.59
CA PHE A 42 0.25 -36.29 6.45
C PHE A 42 -1.07 -35.95 7.12
N GLN A 43 -2.18 -36.00 6.38
CA GLN A 43 -3.53 -35.79 6.90
C GLN A 43 -3.87 -36.78 8.02
N ARG A 44 -3.58 -38.07 7.83
CA ARG A 44 -3.78 -39.08 8.90
C ARG A 44 -2.96 -38.77 10.15
N SER A 45 -1.72 -38.30 9.96
CA SER A 45 -0.84 -37.91 11.08
C SER A 45 -1.39 -36.70 11.84
N LEU A 46 -1.95 -35.71 11.13
CA LEU A 46 -2.61 -34.56 11.74
C LEU A 46 -3.87 -34.97 12.51
N VAL A 47 -4.68 -35.87 11.97
CA VAL A 47 -5.87 -36.38 12.68
C VAL A 47 -5.48 -37.09 13.97
N LEU A 48 -4.46 -37.97 13.93
CA LEU A 48 -3.95 -38.65 15.12
C LEU A 48 -3.36 -37.66 16.14
N PHE A 49 -2.67 -36.62 15.67
CA PHE A 49 -2.19 -35.54 16.53
C PHE A 49 -3.38 -34.82 17.19
N ALA A 50 -4.37 -34.40 16.41
CA ALA A 50 -5.54 -33.68 16.92
C ALA A 50 -6.33 -34.49 17.96
N THR A 51 -6.50 -35.81 17.75
CA THR A 51 -7.19 -36.68 18.72
C THR A 51 -6.35 -36.99 19.97
N SER A 52 -5.03 -36.76 19.92
CA SER A 52 -4.14 -36.91 21.08
C SER A 52 -4.07 -35.68 21.97
N LEU A 53 -4.60 -34.53 21.50
CA LEU A 53 -4.58 -33.29 22.27
C LEU A 53 -5.57 -33.36 23.44
N PRO A 54 -5.21 -32.84 24.63
CA PRO A 54 -6.16 -32.61 25.71
C PRO A 54 -7.31 -31.69 25.29
N ASP A 55 -8.51 -31.93 25.82
CA ASP A 55 -9.72 -31.17 25.49
C ASP A 55 -9.54 -29.66 25.62
N TRP A 56 -8.85 -29.19 26.67
CA TRP A 56 -8.61 -27.76 26.86
C TRP A 56 -7.77 -27.13 25.74
N ILE A 57 -6.86 -27.89 25.10
CA ILE A 57 -6.11 -27.41 23.93
C ILE A 57 -7.04 -27.31 22.73
N ILE A 58 -7.89 -28.32 22.53
CA ILE A 58 -8.89 -28.33 21.46
C ILE A 58 -9.82 -27.12 21.59
N ASP A 59 -10.27 -26.80 22.81
CA ASP A 59 -11.11 -25.63 23.09
C ASP A 59 -10.38 -24.30 22.78
N VAL A 60 -9.11 -24.18 23.16
CA VAL A 60 -8.29 -23.00 22.82
C VAL A 60 -8.10 -22.86 21.32
N LEU A 61 -7.85 -23.96 20.59
CA LEU A 61 -7.73 -23.96 19.13
C LEU A 61 -9.05 -23.60 18.45
N ARG A 62 -10.18 -24.14 18.93
CA ARG A 62 -11.53 -23.78 18.45
C ARG A 62 -11.81 -22.30 18.68
N PHE A 63 -11.45 -21.77 19.84
CA PHE A 63 -11.57 -20.34 20.13
C PHE A 63 -10.72 -19.49 19.18
N ALA A 64 -9.46 -19.87 18.95
CA ALA A 64 -8.59 -19.19 17.98
C ALA A 64 -9.14 -19.24 16.54
N TYR A 65 -9.74 -20.36 16.15
CA TYR A 65 -10.39 -20.52 14.85
C TYR A 65 -11.67 -19.66 14.72
N THR A 66 -12.44 -19.49 15.80
CA THR A 66 -13.63 -18.62 15.85
C THR A 66 -13.26 -17.14 15.86
N LEU A 67 -12.11 -16.78 16.43
CA LEU A 67 -11.59 -15.41 16.45
C LEU A 67 -11.48 -14.80 15.04
N GLY A 68 -11.20 -15.63 14.02
CA GLY A 68 -11.19 -15.19 12.62
C GLY A 68 -12.54 -14.64 12.15
N LEU A 69 -13.63 -15.37 12.43
CA LEU A 69 -14.98 -14.93 12.05
C LEU A 69 -15.39 -13.69 12.85
N LEU A 70 -15.07 -13.65 14.14
CA LEU A 70 -15.30 -12.48 14.98
C LEU A 70 -14.57 -11.25 14.42
N TYR A 71 -13.31 -11.41 14.01
CA TYR A 71 -12.53 -10.35 13.36
C TYR A 71 -13.22 -9.82 12.11
N SER A 72 -13.69 -10.70 11.21
CA SER A 72 -14.40 -10.29 10.00
C SER A 72 -15.67 -9.49 10.33
N VAL A 73 -16.46 -9.94 11.31
CA VAL A 73 -17.67 -9.23 11.76
C VAL A 73 -17.32 -7.86 12.34
N VAL A 74 -16.32 -7.79 13.24
CA VAL A 74 -15.88 -6.54 13.87
C VAL A 74 -15.42 -5.53 12.81
N VAL A 75 -14.65 -5.95 11.80
CA VAL A 75 -14.22 -5.08 10.70
C VAL A 75 -15.43 -4.51 9.94
N VAL A 76 -16.40 -5.36 9.57
CA VAL A 76 -17.60 -4.91 8.85
C VAL A 76 -18.43 -3.93 9.70
N VAL A 77 -18.64 -4.24 10.98
CA VAL A 77 -19.37 -3.37 11.92
C VAL A 77 -18.65 -2.03 12.10
N LEU A 78 -17.32 -2.02 12.27
CA LEU A 78 -16.54 -0.79 12.36
C LEU A 78 -16.68 0.09 11.12
N LEU A 79 -16.69 -0.52 9.92
CA LEU A 79 -16.88 0.20 8.66
C LEU A 79 -18.30 0.76 8.53
N LEU A 80 -19.31 0.00 8.95
CA LEU A 80 -20.72 0.43 8.97
C LEU A 80 -20.95 1.61 9.92
N VAL A 81 -20.47 1.51 11.17
CA VAL A 81 -20.60 2.57 12.18
C VAL A 81 -19.90 3.85 11.74
N LYS A 82 -18.82 3.73 10.96
CA LYS A 82 -18.08 4.88 10.39
C LYS A 82 -18.64 5.37 9.06
N GLY A 83 -19.78 4.86 8.60
CA GLY A 83 -20.46 5.28 7.37
C GLY A 83 -19.65 5.00 6.09
N ARG A 84 -18.73 4.04 6.12
CA ARG A 84 -17.83 3.72 5.00
C ARG A 84 -18.47 2.74 4.02
N TRP A 85 -19.61 3.10 3.43
CA TRP A 85 -20.41 2.21 2.57
C TRP A 85 -19.64 1.58 1.41
N ALA A 86 -18.73 2.33 0.77
CA ALA A 86 -17.88 1.77 -0.28
C ALA A 86 -16.95 0.67 0.25
N ALA A 87 -16.36 0.86 1.43
CA ALA A 87 -15.51 -0.13 2.09
C ALA A 87 -16.30 -1.36 2.52
N VAL A 88 -17.51 -1.17 3.07
CA VAL A 88 -18.43 -2.26 3.44
C VAL A 88 -18.75 -3.11 2.21
N ARG A 89 -19.13 -2.47 1.10
CA ARG A 89 -19.39 -3.17 -0.17
C ARG A 89 -18.17 -3.99 -0.59
N ASP A 90 -16.98 -3.39 -0.62
CA ASP A 90 -15.77 -4.09 -1.06
C ASP A 90 -15.46 -5.31 -0.18
N VAL A 91 -15.54 -5.15 1.14
CA VAL A 91 -15.29 -6.24 2.11
C VAL A 91 -16.31 -7.35 1.98
N VAL A 92 -17.61 -7.01 1.88
CA VAL A 92 -18.69 -7.98 1.76
C VAL A 92 -18.60 -8.73 0.43
N LEU A 93 -18.34 -8.04 -0.69
CA LEU A 93 -18.16 -8.68 -1.99
C LEU A 93 -16.93 -9.57 -2.03
N ALA A 94 -15.82 -9.16 -1.39
CA ALA A 94 -14.61 -9.97 -1.30
C ALA A 94 -14.84 -11.23 -0.46
N ALA A 95 -15.49 -11.09 0.70
CA ALA A 95 -15.83 -12.22 1.57
C ALA A 95 -16.80 -13.19 0.87
N ALA A 96 -17.83 -12.68 0.21
CA ALA A 96 -18.78 -13.49 -0.57
C ALA A 96 -18.10 -14.19 -1.75
N GLY A 97 -17.24 -13.47 -2.48
CA GLY A 97 -16.45 -14.04 -3.59
C GLY A 97 -15.50 -15.14 -3.12
N ALA A 98 -14.84 -14.95 -1.98
CA ALA A 98 -13.96 -15.95 -1.37
C ALA A 98 -14.75 -17.18 -0.90
N ALA A 99 -15.92 -16.99 -0.31
CA ALA A 99 -16.81 -18.08 0.06
C ALA A 99 -17.24 -18.86 -1.19
N CYS A 100 -17.80 -18.20 -2.21
CA CYS A 100 -18.23 -18.84 -3.46
C CYS A 100 -17.09 -19.59 -4.16
N LEU A 101 -15.91 -18.98 -4.28
CA LEU A 101 -14.75 -19.62 -4.92
C LEU A 101 -14.27 -20.83 -4.10
N SER A 102 -14.28 -20.74 -2.76
CA SER A 102 -13.96 -21.89 -1.91
C SER A 102 -14.98 -23.01 -2.06
N LEU A 103 -16.29 -22.69 -2.12
CA LEU A 103 -17.35 -23.67 -2.32
C LEU A 103 -17.21 -24.41 -3.66
N VAL A 104 -16.86 -23.68 -4.73
CA VAL A 104 -16.61 -24.29 -6.04
C VAL A 104 -15.42 -25.24 -5.97
N LEU A 105 -14.33 -24.86 -5.30
CA LEU A 105 -13.16 -25.74 -5.15
C LEU A 105 -13.47 -26.97 -4.28
N VAL A 106 -14.18 -26.81 -3.17
CA VAL A 106 -14.63 -27.94 -2.33
C VAL A 106 -15.49 -28.90 -3.15
N ALA A 107 -16.43 -28.39 -3.95
CA ALA A 107 -17.28 -29.23 -4.80
C ALA A 107 -16.49 -29.98 -5.88
N VAL A 108 -15.35 -29.45 -6.33
CA VAL A 108 -14.47 -30.09 -7.32
C VAL A 108 -13.58 -31.17 -6.69
N PHE A 109 -13.10 -30.96 -5.46
CA PHE A 109 -12.09 -31.83 -4.84
C PHE A 109 -12.65 -32.85 -3.84
N ASP A 110 -13.68 -32.51 -3.06
CA ASP A 110 -14.12 -33.31 -1.91
C ASP A 110 -15.51 -33.95 -2.06
N GLU A 111 -16.21 -33.74 -3.19
CA GLU A 111 -17.57 -34.24 -3.50
C GLU A 111 -18.67 -33.96 -2.43
N LEU A 112 -18.35 -33.22 -1.36
CA LEU A 112 -19.16 -32.97 -0.17
C LEU A 112 -19.58 -31.51 -0.08
N TRP A 113 -20.76 -31.25 0.50
CA TRP A 113 -21.14 -29.90 0.91
C TRP A 113 -20.33 -29.51 2.15
N PRO A 114 -19.64 -28.36 2.18
CA PRO A 114 -18.79 -28.02 3.30
C PRO A 114 -19.62 -27.84 4.57
N THR A 115 -19.19 -28.48 5.63
CA THR A 115 -19.74 -28.27 6.97
C THR A 115 -19.26 -26.93 7.49
N PHE A 116 -20.23 -26.04 7.73
CA PHE A 116 -20.01 -24.76 8.39
C PHE A 116 -20.07 -24.97 9.92
N PHE A 117 -19.25 -24.24 10.67
CA PHE A 117 -19.22 -24.29 12.14
C PHE A 117 -18.84 -25.66 12.75
N ASN A 118 -17.78 -26.29 12.22
CA ASN A 118 -17.23 -27.55 12.77
C ASN A 118 -16.88 -27.50 14.28
N GLU A 119 -16.73 -26.31 14.85
CA GLU A 119 -16.52 -26.13 16.28
C GLU A 119 -17.80 -26.21 17.14
N VAL A 120 -18.98 -26.08 16.54
CA VAL A 120 -20.29 -26.11 17.22
C VAL A 120 -21.09 -27.36 16.86
N VAL A 121 -20.87 -27.92 15.66
CA VAL A 121 -21.58 -29.12 15.20
C VAL A 121 -20.80 -30.37 15.62
N ASP A 122 -21.39 -31.17 16.51
CA ASP A 122 -20.84 -32.48 16.87
C ASP A 122 -20.88 -33.42 15.67
N GLY A 123 -19.71 -33.91 15.26
CA GLY A 123 -19.56 -34.82 14.12
C GLY A 123 -18.10 -35.17 13.83
N PRO A 124 -17.84 -36.19 13.01
CA PRO A 124 -16.49 -36.52 12.58
C PRO A 124 -15.87 -35.34 11.83
N VAL A 125 -14.62 -35.00 12.16
CA VAL A 125 -13.86 -33.97 11.44
C VAL A 125 -13.72 -34.40 9.99
N GLN A 126 -14.29 -33.61 9.08
CA GLN A 126 -14.13 -33.79 7.64
C GLN A 126 -13.16 -32.73 7.12
N PRO A 127 -11.95 -33.14 6.69
CA PRO A 127 -10.99 -32.24 6.08
C PRO A 127 -11.56 -31.62 4.81
N GLN A 128 -11.34 -30.33 4.61
CA GLN A 128 -11.84 -29.59 3.45
C GLN A 128 -10.70 -28.92 2.68
N PHE A 129 -10.76 -28.97 1.36
CA PHE A 129 -9.90 -28.22 0.47
C PHE A 129 -10.69 -27.22 -0.39
N PRO A 130 -10.43 -25.90 -0.28
CA PRO A 130 -9.68 -25.19 0.76
C PRO A 130 -10.55 -24.89 2.00
N VAL A 131 -9.90 -24.49 3.11
CA VAL A 131 -10.61 -24.06 4.34
C VAL A 131 -11.38 -22.75 4.12
N VAL A 132 -12.70 -22.86 3.92
CA VAL A 132 -13.60 -21.72 3.60
C VAL A 132 -13.42 -20.53 4.56
N ARG A 133 -13.29 -20.79 5.86
CA ARG A 133 -13.14 -19.72 6.87
C ARG A 133 -11.85 -18.93 6.68
N VAL A 134 -10.73 -19.61 6.44
CA VAL A 134 -9.43 -18.94 6.21
C VAL A 134 -9.52 -18.06 4.97
N SER A 135 -10.21 -18.51 3.92
CA SER A 135 -10.46 -17.71 2.71
C SER A 135 -11.25 -16.44 3.01
N ILE A 136 -12.35 -16.54 3.76
CA ILE A 136 -13.21 -15.40 4.13
C ILE A 136 -12.45 -14.38 4.98
N VAL A 137 -11.72 -14.85 6.00
CA VAL A 137 -10.96 -13.98 6.91
C VAL A 137 -9.84 -13.26 6.16
N THR A 138 -9.12 -13.98 5.31
CA THR A 138 -8.07 -13.41 4.46
C THR A 138 -8.64 -12.37 3.49
N ALA A 139 -9.75 -12.68 2.81
CA ALA A 139 -10.41 -11.74 1.90
C ALA A 139 -10.87 -10.48 2.64
N THR A 140 -11.44 -10.65 3.84
CA THR A 140 -11.88 -9.55 4.69
C THR A 140 -10.71 -8.65 5.09
N LEU A 141 -9.60 -9.23 5.54
CA LEU A 141 -8.38 -8.50 5.88
C LEU A 141 -7.84 -7.71 4.70
N VAL A 142 -7.69 -8.34 3.53
CA VAL A 142 -7.10 -7.70 2.35
C VAL A 142 -8.02 -6.61 1.78
N ALA A 143 -9.32 -6.84 1.69
CA ALA A 143 -10.27 -5.85 1.20
C ALA A 143 -10.41 -4.64 2.16
N SER A 144 -10.23 -4.86 3.47
CA SER A 144 -10.25 -3.79 4.47
C SER A 144 -8.89 -3.10 4.67
N ALA A 145 -7.78 -3.72 4.24
CA ALA A 145 -6.42 -3.22 4.43
C ALA A 145 -6.18 -1.76 4.00
N PRO A 146 -6.77 -1.25 2.89
CA PRO A 146 -6.63 0.17 2.50
C PRO A 146 -7.27 1.14 3.49
N TYR A 147 -8.20 0.66 4.31
CA TYR A 147 -9.00 1.49 5.23
C TYR A 147 -8.50 1.44 6.68
N LEU A 148 -7.79 0.38 7.08
CA LEU A 148 -7.35 0.13 8.47
C LEU A 148 -5.94 0.63 8.72
N VAL A 149 -5.61 1.23 9.88
CA VAL A 149 -4.23 1.61 10.28
C VAL A 149 -3.25 0.42 10.38
N ARG A 150 -1.92 0.67 10.36
CA ARG A 150 -0.89 -0.39 10.36
C ARG A 150 -0.99 -1.37 11.54
N PRO A 151 -1.20 -0.94 12.79
CA PRO A 151 -1.31 -1.86 13.93
C PRO A 151 -2.47 -2.85 13.77
N ILE A 152 -3.61 -2.38 13.27
CA ILE A 152 -4.78 -3.24 13.04
C ILE A 152 -4.52 -4.23 11.92
N ARG A 153 -3.85 -3.82 10.83
CA ARG A 153 -3.48 -4.79 9.78
C ARG A 153 -2.53 -5.88 10.32
N ARG A 154 -1.57 -5.52 11.17
CA ARG A 154 -0.67 -6.49 11.80
C ARG A 154 -1.43 -7.46 12.69
N LEU A 155 -2.38 -6.95 13.47
CA LEU A 155 -3.28 -7.78 14.26
C LEU A 155 -4.11 -8.72 13.37
N GLY A 156 -4.64 -8.21 12.26
CA GLY A 156 -5.38 -9.02 11.30
C GLY A 156 -4.53 -10.13 10.66
N TRP A 157 -3.28 -9.85 10.29
CA TRP A 157 -2.36 -10.89 9.82
C TRP A 157 -2.02 -11.92 10.90
N LEU A 158 -1.84 -11.48 12.15
CA LEU A 158 -1.67 -12.37 13.29
C LEU A 158 -2.90 -13.28 13.48
N ILE A 159 -4.11 -12.75 13.32
CA ILE A 159 -5.35 -13.53 13.34
C ILE A 159 -5.40 -14.53 12.19
N VAL A 160 -5.03 -14.14 10.96
CA VAL A 160 -4.95 -15.09 9.82
C VAL A 160 -3.98 -16.23 10.13
N VAL A 161 -2.81 -15.94 10.71
CA VAL A 161 -1.84 -16.98 11.12
C VAL A 161 -2.41 -17.88 12.21
N LEU A 162 -3.06 -17.31 13.24
CA LEU A 162 -3.68 -18.08 14.31
C LEU A 162 -4.80 -19.00 13.80
N VAL A 163 -5.70 -18.48 12.96
CA VAL A 163 -6.81 -19.25 12.38
C VAL A 163 -6.28 -20.35 11.46
N SER A 164 -5.23 -20.05 10.69
CA SER A 164 -4.55 -21.02 9.82
C SER A 164 -3.89 -22.14 10.62
N GLY A 165 -3.14 -21.79 11.66
CA GLY A 165 -2.51 -22.76 12.56
C GLY A 165 -3.53 -23.62 13.31
N ALA A 166 -4.62 -23.00 13.77
CA ALA A 166 -5.72 -23.71 14.41
C ALA A 166 -6.40 -24.68 13.45
N ALA A 167 -6.61 -24.30 12.17
CA ALA A 167 -7.18 -25.19 11.18
C ALA A 167 -6.32 -26.45 10.93
N ILE A 168 -5.00 -26.30 10.88
CA ILE A 168 -4.07 -27.43 10.73
C ILE A 168 -4.07 -28.29 11.99
N ALA A 169 -3.97 -27.67 13.17
CA ALA A 169 -3.87 -28.38 14.45
C ALA A 169 -5.16 -29.15 14.79
N LEU A 170 -6.32 -28.65 14.37
CA LEU A 170 -7.62 -29.33 14.48
C LEU A 170 -7.86 -30.33 13.34
N ALA A 171 -6.88 -30.56 12.46
CA ALA A 171 -6.98 -31.43 11.29
C ALA A 171 -8.15 -31.09 10.35
N LEU A 172 -8.55 -29.81 10.29
CA LEU A 172 -9.62 -29.32 9.40
C LEU A 172 -9.17 -29.27 7.94
N SER A 173 -7.85 -29.23 7.70
CA SER A 173 -7.25 -29.35 6.38
C SER A 173 -5.76 -29.60 6.51
N VAL A 174 -5.15 -30.08 5.42
CA VAL A 174 -3.70 -30.15 5.26
C VAL A 174 -3.11 -28.75 5.00
N PRO A 175 -1.80 -28.53 5.21
CA PRO A 175 -1.17 -27.22 5.03
C PRO A 175 -1.36 -26.65 3.62
N SER A 176 -1.36 -27.50 2.59
CA SER A 176 -1.63 -27.10 1.21
C SER A 176 -3.03 -26.48 1.05
N GLY A 177 -4.05 -27.05 1.71
CA GLY A 177 -5.41 -26.52 1.74
C GLY A 177 -5.58 -25.20 2.49
N VAL A 178 -4.76 -24.97 3.52
CA VAL A 178 -4.72 -23.69 4.23
C VAL A 178 -4.06 -22.60 3.39
N TRP A 179 -2.94 -22.89 2.73
CA TRP A 179 -2.32 -21.94 1.80
C TRP A 179 -3.21 -21.66 0.58
N ALA A 180 -3.89 -22.68 0.04
CA ALA A 180 -4.90 -22.50 -0.99
C ALA A 180 -6.03 -21.58 -0.51
N ALA A 181 -6.52 -21.74 0.73
CA ALA A 181 -7.53 -20.88 1.32
C ALA A 181 -7.08 -19.42 1.43
N VAL A 182 -5.86 -19.19 1.94
CA VAL A 182 -5.24 -17.84 1.92
C VAL A 182 -5.23 -17.30 0.50
N GLY A 183 -4.77 -18.12 -0.47
CA GLY A 183 -4.76 -17.78 -1.89
C GLY A 183 -6.13 -17.38 -2.45
N VAL A 184 -7.18 -18.14 -2.17
CA VAL A 184 -8.57 -17.82 -2.55
C VAL A 184 -8.99 -16.47 -1.97
N GLY A 185 -8.68 -16.22 -0.70
CA GLY A 185 -8.96 -14.93 -0.07
C GLY A 185 -8.22 -13.76 -0.72
N LEU A 186 -6.94 -13.94 -1.05
CA LEU A 186 -6.14 -12.95 -1.78
C LEU A 186 -6.74 -12.66 -3.17
N VAL A 187 -7.09 -13.69 -3.93
CA VAL A 187 -7.69 -13.57 -5.27
C VAL A 187 -9.00 -12.81 -5.21
N ALA A 188 -9.93 -13.24 -4.33
CA ALA A 188 -11.24 -12.61 -4.23
C ALA A 188 -11.16 -11.13 -3.85
N ALA A 189 -10.33 -10.79 -2.86
CA ALA A 189 -10.13 -9.39 -2.47
C ALA A 189 -9.45 -8.58 -3.58
N ALA A 190 -8.41 -9.12 -4.22
CA ALA A 190 -7.71 -8.43 -5.31
C ALA A 190 -8.63 -8.15 -6.51
N VAL A 191 -9.47 -9.11 -6.91
CA VAL A 191 -10.46 -8.92 -7.99
C VAL A 191 -11.41 -7.78 -7.65
N VAL A 192 -11.97 -7.74 -6.44
CA VAL A 192 -12.86 -6.67 -6.01
C VAL A 192 -12.15 -5.31 -6.02
N LEU A 193 -10.93 -5.23 -5.46
CA LEU A 193 -10.15 -3.99 -5.44
C LEU A 193 -9.71 -3.54 -6.84
N LEU A 194 -9.51 -4.45 -7.78
CA LEU A 194 -9.23 -4.11 -9.19
C LEU A 194 -10.47 -3.61 -9.93
N ILE A 195 -11.65 -4.20 -9.67
CA ILE A 195 -12.91 -3.78 -10.29
C ILE A 195 -13.31 -2.38 -9.80
N PHE A 196 -13.36 -2.20 -8.47
CA PHE A 196 -13.87 -0.98 -7.84
C PHE A 196 -12.80 0.05 -7.49
N GLY A 197 -11.52 -0.28 -7.62
CA GLY A 197 -10.39 0.51 -7.13
C GLY A 197 -10.26 0.46 -5.61
N SER A 198 -9.13 0.91 -5.08
CA SER A 198 -8.91 1.16 -3.65
C SER A 198 -8.63 2.66 -3.40
N PRO A 199 -8.92 3.20 -2.20
CA PRO A 199 -8.54 4.56 -1.85
C PRO A 199 -7.03 4.74 -2.01
N ARG A 200 -6.57 5.87 -2.55
CA ARG A 200 -5.14 6.09 -2.83
C ARG A 200 -4.24 6.16 -1.59
N GLY A 201 -4.79 6.28 -0.38
CA GLY A 201 -3.99 6.27 0.86
C GLY A 201 -3.05 7.48 0.96
N TYR A 202 -3.38 8.56 0.23
CA TYR A 202 -2.68 9.84 0.35
C TYR A 202 -3.00 10.48 1.70
N PRO A 203 -2.04 11.20 2.30
CA PRO A 203 -2.30 12.03 3.47
C PRO A 203 -3.41 13.02 3.16
N ASP A 204 -4.33 13.17 4.10
CA ASP A 204 -5.41 14.14 3.98
C ASP A 204 -4.85 15.56 4.04
N VAL A 205 -5.46 16.50 3.31
CA VAL A 205 -4.97 17.89 3.24
C VAL A 205 -5.01 18.54 4.61
N GLU A 206 -6.08 18.31 5.37
CA GLU A 206 -6.22 18.80 6.76
C GLU A 206 -5.17 18.19 7.68
N ALA A 207 -4.88 16.89 7.54
CA ALA A 207 -3.85 16.23 8.33
C ALA A 207 -2.45 16.80 8.04
N VAL A 208 -2.16 17.13 6.78
CA VAL A 208 -0.91 17.80 6.39
C VAL A 208 -0.85 19.24 6.91
N ALA A 209 -1.96 19.98 6.86
CA ALA A 209 -2.02 21.34 7.42
C ALA A 209 -1.81 21.35 8.94
N GLN A 210 -2.49 20.46 9.67
CA GLN A 210 -2.32 20.31 11.13
C GLN A 210 -0.88 19.91 11.49
N ALA A 211 -0.30 18.99 10.72
CA ALA A 211 1.09 18.59 10.87
C ALA A 211 2.05 19.76 10.73
N LEU A 212 1.90 20.55 9.65
CA LEU A 212 2.71 21.74 9.40
C LEU A 212 2.55 22.78 10.51
N GLN A 213 1.32 22.97 11.01
CA GLN A 213 1.03 23.84 12.15
C GLN A 213 1.73 23.38 13.44
N LEU A 214 1.70 22.08 13.75
CA LEU A 214 2.40 21.51 14.92
C LEU A 214 3.91 21.67 14.84
N MET A 215 4.46 21.73 13.63
CA MET A 215 5.89 21.97 13.37
C MET A 215 6.26 23.46 13.35
N GLY A 216 5.30 24.36 13.62
CA GLY A 216 5.54 25.81 13.63
C GLY A 216 5.53 26.47 12.25
N HIS A 217 5.06 25.78 11.22
CA HIS A 217 4.98 26.28 9.85
C HIS A 217 3.52 26.30 9.35
N PRO A 218 2.65 27.18 9.85
CA PRO A 218 1.27 27.26 9.37
C PRO A 218 1.22 27.61 7.88
N VAL A 219 0.42 26.86 7.11
CA VAL A 219 0.20 27.09 5.67
C VAL A 219 -1.29 27.29 5.41
N ARG A 220 -1.63 28.40 4.73
CA ARG A 220 -2.98 28.78 4.31
C ARG A 220 -3.29 28.26 2.91
N ASN A 221 -4.59 28.15 2.60
CA ASN A 221 -5.09 27.81 1.26
C ASN A 221 -4.45 26.53 0.69
N LEU A 222 -4.15 25.55 1.55
CA LEU A 222 -3.52 24.31 1.13
C LEU A 222 -4.48 23.54 0.21
N THR A 223 -4.11 23.42 -1.06
CA THR A 223 -4.89 22.77 -2.11
C THR A 223 -4.05 21.73 -2.84
N VAL A 224 -4.71 20.79 -3.50
CA VAL A 224 -4.04 19.72 -4.23
C VAL A 224 -3.43 20.30 -5.50
N ALA A 225 -2.14 20.06 -5.73
CA ALA A 225 -1.47 20.51 -6.93
C ALA A 225 -2.13 19.88 -8.19
N PRO A 226 -2.35 20.65 -9.28
CA PRO A 226 -2.99 20.14 -10.50
C PRO A 226 -2.26 18.96 -11.14
N ARG A 227 -0.92 18.94 -11.03
CA ARG A 227 -0.07 17.80 -11.40
C ARG A 227 0.34 17.08 -10.14
N GLN A 228 0.40 15.75 -10.20
CA GLN A 228 0.81 14.89 -9.09
C GLN A 228 1.88 13.94 -9.60
N SER A 229 2.97 13.82 -8.85
CA SER A 229 3.96 12.76 -9.05
C SER A 229 3.47 11.42 -8.46
N TRP A 230 4.00 10.31 -8.98
CA TRP A 230 3.60 8.98 -8.51
C TRP A 230 4.06 8.75 -7.07
N GLY A 231 3.12 8.46 -6.16
CA GLY A 231 3.43 8.06 -4.79
C GLY A 231 3.65 9.23 -3.82
N VAL A 232 3.43 10.47 -4.27
CA VAL A 232 3.50 11.65 -3.41
C VAL A 232 2.23 12.46 -3.58
N ARG A 233 1.72 13.00 -2.48
CA ARG A 233 0.63 13.96 -2.52
C ARG A 233 1.26 15.36 -2.57
N GLU A 234 1.21 15.98 -3.73
CA GLU A 234 1.67 17.36 -3.89
C GLU A 234 0.55 18.32 -3.56
N LEU A 235 0.85 19.28 -2.68
CA LEU A 235 -0.05 20.32 -2.24
C LEU A 235 0.62 21.68 -2.47
N LEU A 236 -0.20 22.71 -2.72
CA LEU A 236 0.22 24.09 -2.87
C LEU A 236 -0.49 24.93 -1.82
N GLY A 237 0.20 25.87 -1.22
CA GLY A 237 -0.38 26.79 -0.25
C GLY A 237 0.50 28.03 -0.08
N GLU A 238 0.20 28.83 0.94
CA GLU A 238 0.89 30.10 1.20
C GLU A 238 1.23 30.23 2.69
N THR A 239 2.39 30.79 3.02
CA THR A 239 2.70 31.19 4.42
C THR A 239 1.85 32.38 4.86
N ASP A 240 1.88 32.67 6.16
CA ASP A 240 1.31 33.92 6.71
C ASP A 240 1.93 35.18 6.06
N ASP A 241 3.18 35.10 5.61
CA ASP A 241 3.90 36.17 4.91
C ASP A 241 3.58 36.25 3.39
N GLY A 242 2.64 35.42 2.91
CA GLY A 242 2.25 35.37 1.49
C GLY A 242 3.24 34.68 0.56
N THR A 243 4.22 33.95 1.10
CA THR A 243 5.16 33.17 0.30
C THR A 243 4.50 31.88 -0.16
N ALA A 244 4.49 31.63 -1.47
CA ALA A 244 3.96 30.38 -2.03
C ALA A 244 4.84 29.18 -1.64
N ILE A 245 4.20 28.13 -1.11
CA ILE A 245 4.84 26.89 -0.67
C ILE A 245 4.33 25.73 -1.52
N ALA A 246 5.27 24.85 -1.91
CA ALA A 246 4.97 23.52 -2.39
C ALA A 246 5.22 22.50 -1.27
N VAL A 247 4.26 21.62 -1.02
CA VAL A 247 4.34 20.58 0.01
C VAL A 247 4.22 19.21 -0.64
N LYS A 248 5.25 18.39 -0.47
CA LYS A 248 5.25 16.97 -0.83
C LYS A 248 4.93 16.15 0.43
N ALA A 249 3.75 15.55 0.46
CA ALA A 249 3.32 14.68 1.53
C ALA A 249 3.42 13.21 1.09
N TYR A 250 4.36 12.49 1.70
CA TYR A 250 4.63 11.08 1.41
C TYR A 250 3.67 10.19 2.21
N GLY A 251 2.75 9.59 1.46
CA GLY A 251 1.67 8.76 1.99
C GLY A 251 2.07 7.34 2.39
N ARG A 252 1.04 6.58 2.77
CA ARG A 252 1.15 5.24 3.34
C ARG A 252 1.50 4.13 2.33
N ASP A 253 0.99 4.25 1.10
CA ASP A 253 0.99 3.17 0.09
C ASP A 253 1.88 3.46 -1.13
N ALA A 254 2.58 4.59 -1.12
CA ALA A 254 3.59 4.91 -2.13
C ALA A 254 4.68 3.83 -2.20
N THR A 255 5.01 3.22 -1.06
CA THR A 255 6.08 2.24 -0.92
C THR A 255 5.70 0.86 -1.46
N ASP A 256 4.48 0.36 -1.24
CA ASP A 256 4.10 -1.03 -1.59
C ASP A 256 4.08 -1.27 -3.11
N SER A 257 3.62 -0.30 -3.90
CA SER A 257 3.69 -0.37 -5.37
C SER A 257 5.13 -0.35 -5.91
N GLN A 258 6.03 0.33 -5.19
CA GLN A 258 7.42 0.46 -5.59
C GLN A 258 8.25 -0.76 -5.16
N LEU A 259 7.91 -1.45 -4.07
CA LEU A 259 8.63 -2.64 -3.61
C LEU A 259 8.58 -3.79 -4.61
N ALA A 260 7.41 -4.11 -5.16
CA ALA A 260 7.26 -5.16 -6.17
C ALA A 260 7.99 -4.79 -7.48
N ALA A 261 7.82 -3.55 -7.96
CA ALA A 261 8.51 -3.07 -9.15
C ALA A 261 10.04 -3.01 -8.99
N ARG A 262 10.54 -2.76 -7.76
CA ARG A 262 11.97 -2.75 -7.43
C ARG A 262 12.51 -4.18 -7.27
N ALA A 263 11.78 -5.08 -6.61
CA ALA A 263 12.16 -6.48 -6.47
C ALA A 263 12.23 -7.15 -7.85
N TRP A 264 11.23 -6.91 -8.71
CA TRP A 264 11.22 -7.36 -10.10
C TRP A 264 12.39 -6.79 -10.91
N ARG A 265 12.65 -5.48 -10.81
CA ARG A 265 13.81 -4.87 -11.45
C ARG A 265 15.13 -5.42 -10.94
N ARG A 266 15.26 -5.74 -9.65
CA ARG A 266 16.47 -6.35 -9.08
C ARG A 266 16.69 -7.78 -9.57
N LEU A 267 15.61 -8.54 -9.75
CA LEU A 267 15.67 -9.89 -10.30
C LEU A 267 16.05 -9.89 -11.79
N LEU A 268 15.54 -8.93 -12.57
CA LEU A 268 15.80 -8.86 -14.01
C LEU A 268 17.08 -8.08 -14.38
N TYR A 269 17.43 -7.03 -13.65
CA TYR A 269 18.54 -6.13 -13.99
C TYR A 269 19.71 -6.30 -13.01
N ARG A 270 20.74 -7.00 -13.48
CA ARG A 270 22.03 -7.14 -12.78
C ARG A 270 22.81 -5.84 -12.98
N GLY A 271 22.77 -4.93 -11.99
CA GLY A 271 23.47 -3.65 -12.04
C GLY A 271 22.70 -2.44 -11.50
N ALA A 272 21.46 -2.60 -11.03
CA ALA A 272 20.78 -1.54 -10.31
C ALA A 272 21.50 -1.29 -8.96
N GLY A 273 22.35 -0.25 -8.94
CA GLY A 273 22.99 0.25 -7.72
C GLY A 273 21.94 0.43 -6.63
N GLY A 274 22.11 -0.31 -5.53
CA GLY A 274 21.12 -0.42 -4.49
C GLY A 274 20.98 0.89 -3.73
N ALA A 275 19.90 1.63 -3.96
CA ALA A 275 19.32 2.45 -2.92
C ALA A 275 18.57 1.51 -1.96
N PHE A 276 18.93 1.57 -0.68
CA PHE A 276 18.42 0.73 0.40
C PHE A 276 16.89 0.78 0.51
N LEU A 277 16.32 -0.08 1.36
CA LEU A 277 14.95 0.05 1.86
C LEU A 277 14.82 1.37 2.63
N THR A 278 14.79 2.50 1.92
CA THR A 278 14.73 3.82 2.55
C THR A 278 13.35 3.98 3.15
N THR A 279 13.30 4.32 4.43
CA THR A 279 12.04 4.69 5.08
C THR A 279 11.49 5.96 4.41
N ARG A 280 10.19 6.23 4.56
CA ARG A 280 9.58 7.46 4.00
C ARG A 280 10.28 8.72 4.52
N LEU A 281 10.66 8.71 5.80
CA LEU A 281 11.45 9.76 6.41
C LEU A 281 12.81 9.88 5.71
N GLN A 282 13.50 8.76 5.49
CA GLN A 282 14.78 8.77 4.78
C GLN A 282 14.66 9.27 3.32
N SER A 283 13.54 9.04 2.64
CA SER A 283 13.27 9.63 1.32
C SER A 283 13.11 11.16 1.40
N VAL A 284 12.33 11.65 2.36
CA VAL A 284 12.16 13.09 2.62
C VAL A 284 13.49 13.76 3.01
N GLU A 285 14.25 13.13 3.92
CA GLU A 285 15.56 13.61 4.37
C GLU A 285 16.58 13.60 3.23
N HIS A 286 16.56 12.57 2.38
CA HIS A 286 17.46 12.50 1.23
C HIS A 286 17.16 13.62 0.24
N GLU A 287 15.89 13.81 -0.14
CA GLU A 287 15.46 14.89 -1.04
C GLU A 287 15.81 16.27 -0.46
N ALA A 288 15.53 16.50 0.83
CA ALA A 288 15.90 17.73 1.51
C ALA A 288 17.42 17.97 1.51
N LEU A 289 18.21 16.94 1.86
CA LEU A 289 19.67 17.03 1.89
C LEU A 289 20.26 17.31 0.52
N MET A 290 19.78 16.62 -0.53
CA MET A 290 20.24 16.82 -1.91
C MET A 290 19.87 18.23 -2.40
N THR A 291 18.66 18.71 -2.06
CA THR A 291 18.21 20.07 -2.43
C THR A 291 19.05 21.14 -1.73
N ILE A 292 19.32 20.99 -0.43
CA ILE A 292 20.19 21.90 0.33
C ILE A 292 21.63 21.87 -0.21
N ALA A 293 22.16 20.70 -0.56
CA ALA A 293 23.49 20.56 -1.14
C ALA A 293 23.59 21.24 -2.53
N ALA A 294 22.55 21.10 -3.37
CA ALA A 294 22.45 21.79 -4.65
C ALA A 294 22.38 23.31 -4.47
N GLN A 295 21.55 23.78 -3.53
CA GLN A 295 21.42 25.21 -3.20
C GLN A 295 22.76 25.81 -2.75
N ARG A 296 23.47 25.12 -1.85
CA ARG A 296 24.82 25.52 -1.39
C ARG A 296 25.86 25.57 -2.51
N SER A 297 25.64 24.80 -3.57
CA SER A 297 26.49 24.79 -4.77
C SER A 297 26.09 25.88 -5.79
N GLY A 298 25.18 26.78 -5.42
CA GLY A 298 24.71 27.88 -6.25
C GLY A 298 23.77 27.45 -7.38
N VAL A 299 23.11 26.30 -7.24
CA VAL A 299 22.09 25.82 -8.18
C VAL A 299 20.75 26.45 -7.82
N THR A 300 19.98 26.85 -8.82
CA THR A 300 18.62 27.39 -8.63
C THR A 300 17.64 26.26 -8.33
N VAL A 301 17.37 26.03 -7.05
CA VAL A 301 16.46 25.00 -6.52
C VAL A 301 15.50 25.60 -5.49
N PRO A 302 14.39 24.93 -5.13
CA PRO A 302 13.52 25.35 -4.06
C PRO A 302 14.27 25.45 -2.74
N GLU A 303 13.93 26.44 -1.93
CA GLU A 303 14.42 26.52 -0.56
C GLU A 303 13.61 25.58 0.32
N ILE A 304 14.29 24.68 1.04
CA ILE A 304 13.64 23.76 1.97
C ILE A 304 13.25 24.50 3.24
N ILE A 305 11.96 24.48 3.56
CA ILE A 305 11.40 25.12 4.77
C ILE A 305 11.33 24.09 5.90
N VAL A 306 10.78 22.91 5.62
CA VAL A 306 10.66 21.84 6.61
C VAL A 306 10.78 20.47 5.94
N ALA A 307 11.47 19.55 6.60
CA ALA A 307 11.55 18.15 6.22
C ALA A 307 11.39 17.31 7.50
N ALA A 308 10.24 16.67 7.68
CA ALA A 308 9.92 16.02 8.94
C ALA A 308 8.88 14.90 8.81
N SER A 309 8.90 13.98 9.79
CA SER A 309 7.79 13.05 10.00
C SER A 309 6.77 13.72 10.89
N ALA A 310 5.62 14.10 10.31
CA ALA A 310 4.52 14.71 11.04
C ALA A 310 3.87 13.74 12.04
N THR A 311 3.78 12.48 11.64
CA THR A 311 3.30 11.35 12.44
C THR A 311 4.03 10.08 11.97
N ASP A 312 3.80 8.94 12.64
CA ASP A 312 4.23 7.62 12.18
C ASP A 312 3.69 7.26 10.78
N GLU A 313 2.72 8.01 10.26
CA GLU A 313 2.00 7.72 9.02
C GLU A 313 2.23 8.73 7.89
N VAL A 314 2.80 9.92 8.14
CA VAL A 314 3.00 10.97 7.12
C VAL A 314 4.39 11.61 7.28
N ALA A 315 5.17 11.60 6.20
CA ALA A 315 6.40 12.40 6.09
C ALA A 315 6.14 13.56 5.12
N VAL A 316 6.59 14.76 5.49
CA VAL A 316 6.29 16.00 4.77
C VAL A 316 7.60 16.71 4.44
N LEU A 317 7.71 17.13 3.18
CA LEU A 317 8.72 18.07 2.72
C LEU A 317 7.98 19.33 2.25
N ALA A 318 8.20 20.47 2.90
CA ALA A 318 7.73 21.75 2.40
C ALA A 318 8.92 22.56 1.90
N SER A 319 8.76 23.13 0.71
CA SER A 319 9.73 24.02 0.09
C SER A 319 9.04 25.25 -0.47
N THR A 320 9.80 26.29 -0.76
CA THR A 320 9.28 27.41 -1.54
C THR A 320 8.81 26.93 -2.90
N SER A 321 7.71 27.50 -3.40
CA SER A 321 7.28 27.28 -4.77
C SER A 321 8.15 28.14 -5.68
N ILE A 322 8.83 27.53 -6.66
CA ILE A 322 9.64 28.25 -7.63
C ILE A 322 9.04 28.13 -9.03
N GLY A 323 8.92 29.29 -9.68
CA GLY A 323 8.55 29.38 -11.09
C GLY A 323 7.22 28.74 -11.46
N GLN A 324 7.00 28.56 -12.77
CA GLN A 324 5.88 27.79 -13.31
C GLN A 324 6.35 26.50 -13.96
N VAL A 325 5.49 25.50 -14.03
CA VAL A 325 5.82 24.25 -14.71
C VAL A 325 6.08 24.52 -16.19
N VAL A 326 7.17 23.98 -16.71
CA VAL A 326 7.53 24.12 -18.13
C VAL A 326 6.52 23.32 -18.97
N SER A 327 5.90 23.96 -19.97
CA SER A 327 5.03 23.29 -20.94
C SER A 327 5.86 22.51 -21.97
N ASP A 328 5.27 21.48 -22.59
CA ASP A 328 5.92 20.74 -23.69
C ASP A 328 6.31 21.66 -24.85
N ASP A 329 5.63 22.80 -24.97
CA ASP A 329 5.90 23.82 -25.96
C ASP A 329 6.70 25.01 -25.41
N ILE A 330 7.94 24.71 -24.98
CA ILE A 330 8.89 25.73 -24.48
C ILE A 330 9.07 26.85 -25.51
N ARG A 331 9.04 26.51 -26.80
CA ARG A 331 9.35 27.48 -27.88
C ARG A 331 8.28 28.55 -28.00
N HIS A 332 7.00 28.22 -27.83
CA HIS A 332 5.92 29.21 -27.89
C HIS A 332 5.83 30.07 -26.64
N GLY A 333 6.43 29.66 -25.52
CA GLY A 333 6.50 30.45 -24.28
C GLY A 333 7.52 31.60 -24.31
N PHE A 334 8.45 31.61 -25.27
CA PHE A 334 9.48 32.64 -25.39
C PHE A 334 9.33 33.42 -26.69
N THR A 335 9.02 34.72 -26.57
CA THR A 335 8.94 35.65 -27.72
C THR A 335 10.29 35.86 -28.41
N ASN A 336 11.41 35.55 -27.75
CA ASN A 336 12.77 35.76 -28.26
C ASN A 336 13.66 34.53 -28.06
N GLN A 337 14.16 33.96 -29.16
CA GLN A 337 15.04 32.78 -29.14
C GLN A 337 16.37 33.02 -28.41
N GLU A 338 16.87 34.26 -28.37
CA GLU A 338 18.10 34.59 -27.66
C GLU A 338 17.92 34.56 -26.13
N VAL A 339 16.71 34.85 -25.65
CA VAL A 339 16.37 34.68 -24.22
C VAL A 339 16.35 33.20 -23.87
N LEU A 340 15.70 32.39 -24.69
CA LEU A 340 15.67 30.93 -24.51
C LEU A 340 17.08 30.33 -24.51
N ARG A 341 17.95 30.75 -25.44
CA ARG A 341 19.35 30.32 -25.50
C ARG A 341 20.09 30.64 -24.21
N ARG A 342 19.94 31.84 -23.67
CA ARG A 342 20.56 32.23 -22.39
C ARG A 342 20.03 31.40 -21.21
N HIS A 343 18.72 31.12 -21.17
CA HIS A 343 18.12 30.29 -20.12
C HIS A 343 18.64 28.85 -20.17
N LEU A 344 18.77 28.27 -21.38
CA LEU A 344 19.36 26.93 -21.57
C LEU A 344 20.83 26.88 -21.16
N VAL A 345 21.63 27.91 -21.47
CA VAL A 345 23.02 27.99 -21.03
C VAL A 345 23.10 28.02 -19.50
N ARG A 346 22.23 28.79 -18.82
CA ARG A 346 22.14 28.80 -17.35
C ARG A 346 21.74 27.44 -16.78
N LEU A 347 20.79 26.75 -17.40
CA LEU A 347 20.42 25.39 -17.00
C LEU A 347 21.61 24.42 -17.07
N TRP A 348 22.38 24.43 -18.17
CA TRP A 348 23.57 23.58 -18.30
C TRP A 348 24.67 23.94 -17.30
N GLN A 349 24.83 25.23 -16.97
CA GLN A 349 25.75 25.66 -15.90
C GLN A 349 25.31 25.13 -14.53
N ASN A 350 24.00 25.15 -14.25
CA ASN A 350 23.43 24.58 -13.03
C ASN A 350 23.67 23.05 -12.94
N VAL A 351 23.48 22.31 -14.04
CA VAL A 351 23.82 20.88 -14.11
C VAL A 351 25.31 20.65 -13.88
N GLY A 352 26.18 21.49 -14.47
CA GLY A 352 27.62 21.43 -14.23
C GLY A 352 28.00 21.64 -12.76
N ARG A 353 27.34 22.58 -12.06
CA ARG A 353 27.53 22.80 -10.61
C ARG A 353 27.07 21.61 -9.78
N MET A 354 25.94 20.98 -10.12
CA MET A 354 25.49 19.75 -9.46
C MET A 354 26.53 18.64 -9.60
N HIS A 355 27.03 18.39 -10.81
CA HIS A 355 28.06 17.37 -11.04
C HIS A 355 29.37 17.68 -10.33
N ALA A 356 29.80 18.94 -10.29
CA ALA A 356 30.99 19.36 -9.53
C ALA A 356 30.84 19.12 -8.01
N ALA A 357 29.61 19.19 -7.51
CA ALA A 357 29.26 18.85 -6.13
C ALA A 357 29.00 17.34 -5.92
N GLY A 358 29.19 16.50 -6.94
CA GLY A 358 28.94 15.05 -6.87
C GLY A 358 27.46 14.65 -6.89
N ILE A 359 26.56 15.56 -7.28
CA ILE A 359 25.12 15.35 -7.32
C ILE A 359 24.71 15.02 -8.76
N VAL A 360 24.01 13.91 -8.97
CA VAL A 360 23.43 13.53 -10.26
C VAL A 360 21.92 13.48 -10.12
N HIS A 361 21.19 14.23 -10.95
CA HIS A 361 19.73 14.30 -10.88
C HIS A 361 19.04 12.97 -11.27
N GLY A 362 19.64 12.20 -12.18
CA GLY A 362 19.13 10.89 -12.61
C GLY A 362 17.88 10.91 -13.49
N HIS A 363 17.09 12.00 -13.48
CA HIS A 363 15.85 12.13 -14.26
C HIS A 363 15.57 13.59 -14.68
N LEU A 364 16.55 14.25 -15.30
CA LEU A 364 16.40 15.62 -15.77
C LEU A 364 15.51 15.67 -17.03
N ASP A 365 14.22 15.92 -16.83
CA ASP A 365 13.20 16.07 -17.88
C ASP A 365 12.44 17.41 -17.74
N LEU A 366 11.44 17.67 -18.60
CA LEU A 366 10.64 18.90 -18.51
C LEU A 366 9.81 19.00 -17.23
N MET A 367 9.51 17.87 -16.57
CA MET A 367 8.74 17.82 -15.33
C MET A 367 9.60 18.23 -14.12
N SER A 368 10.90 17.98 -14.20
CA SER A 368 11.91 18.43 -13.21
C SER A 368 12.31 19.90 -13.35
N LEU A 369 11.79 20.62 -14.35
CA LEU A 369 12.12 22.03 -14.59
C LEU A 369 10.98 22.96 -14.18
N ARG A 370 11.38 24.13 -13.67
CA ARG A 370 10.49 25.26 -13.39
C ARG A 370 10.97 26.50 -14.12
N SER A 371 10.09 27.14 -14.87
CA SER A 371 10.37 28.38 -15.59
C SER A 371 10.39 29.55 -14.61
N LEU A 372 11.52 30.26 -14.56
CA LEU A 372 11.75 31.46 -13.77
C LEU A 372 11.96 32.66 -14.70
N PRO A 373 11.76 33.90 -14.22
CA PRO A 373 12.02 35.11 -15.02
C PRO A 373 13.44 35.14 -15.61
N ASP A 374 14.41 34.62 -14.86
CA ASP A 374 15.83 34.65 -15.19
C ASP A 374 16.40 33.29 -15.62
N GLY A 375 15.59 32.26 -15.85
CA GLY A 375 16.13 30.95 -16.24
C GLY A 375 15.22 29.78 -15.93
N PHE A 376 15.85 28.64 -15.66
CA PHE A 376 15.17 27.43 -15.21
C PHE A 376 15.69 27.04 -13.82
N GLY A 377 14.74 26.76 -12.94
CA GLY A 377 14.97 26.10 -11.66
C GLY A 377 14.84 24.59 -11.84
N ILE A 378 15.55 23.85 -11.00
CA ILE A 378 15.56 22.39 -10.98
C ILE A 378 14.82 21.91 -9.73
N VAL A 379 13.91 20.96 -9.89
CA VAL A 379 13.14 20.32 -8.81
C VAL A 379 13.15 18.81 -8.99
N ASP A 380 13.10 18.07 -7.88
CA ASP A 380 13.00 16.59 -7.88
C ASP A 380 11.55 16.11 -8.14
#